data_AF-A0A8H7FD34-F1
#
_entry.id   AF-A0A8H7FD34-F1
#
_cell.length_a   1.000
_cell.length_b   1.000
_cell.length_c   1.000
_cell.angle_alpha   90.00
_cell.angle_beta   90.00
_cell.angle_gamma   90.00
#
_symmetry.space_group_name_H-M   'P 1'
#
loop_
_entity.id
_entity.type
_entity.pdbx_description
1 polymer ?
#
loop_
_entity_poly.entity_id
_entity_poly.type
_entity_poly.pdbx_seq_one_letter_code
_entity_poly.pdbx_strand_id
1 'polypeptide(L)'
;MPLRAARAPVLLTLSLLNAQWPLATLLHELPAIIGYLGPGLFVSVLENGSKDRTPAFLGVLARLLDMHGVAYRIEVGGAEAKAYKSGGRRIIELAELRNEVMQPLYNGSAALSAGIEHFERVLFLNDIIFCAADILEILYEHDAQHADMACALDWGSRVVYDRWVLRTMSGRSFAFH
;
A
#
# COMPACT_ATOMS: atom_id res chain seq x y z
N MET A 1 21.61 -19.88 5.10
CA MET A 1 20.65 -19.11 4.29
C MET A 1 21.25 -17.74 4.05
N PRO A 2 21.81 -17.43 2.87
CA PRO A 2 22.51 -16.18 2.66
C PRO A 2 21.52 -15.09 2.23
N LEU A 3 20.81 -14.50 3.18
CA LEU A 3 19.98 -13.29 2.97
C LEU A 3 20.52 -12.14 3.81
N ARG A 4 21.76 -11.74 3.53
CA ARG A 4 22.31 -10.45 3.97
C ARG A 4 22.89 -9.68 2.78
N ALA A 5 22.15 -9.68 1.66
CA ALA A 5 22.16 -8.50 0.81
C ALA A 5 21.52 -7.35 1.62
N ALA A 6 21.97 -6.12 1.43
CA ALA A 6 21.30 -4.96 2.02
C ALA A 6 19.82 -5.01 1.62
N ARG A 7 18.92 -4.89 2.59
CA ARG A 7 17.48 -4.93 2.33
C ARG A 7 17.11 -3.69 1.53
N ALA A 8 16.54 -3.89 0.35
CA ALA A 8 16.11 -2.83 -0.55
C ALA A 8 15.14 -1.87 0.19
N PRO A 9 15.38 -0.55 0.18
CA PRO A 9 14.48 0.40 0.82
C PRO A 9 13.08 0.39 0.18
N VAL A 10 12.04 0.39 1.01
CA VAL A 10 10.64 0.25 0.59
C VAL A 10 9.82 1.45 1.05
N LEU A 11 9.11 2.04 0.11
CA LEU A 11 8.01 2.96 0.41
C LEU A 11 6.70 2.15 0.46
N LEU A 12 6.14 2.00 1.66
CA LEU A 12 4.82 1.41 1.86
C LEU A 12 3.75 2.51 1.83
N THR A 13 2.81 2.41 0.90
CA THR A 13 1.72 3.39 0.72
C THR A 13 0.36 2.77 0.97
N LEU A 14 -0.53 3.49 1.67
CA LEU A 14 -1.89 3.05 1.98
C LEU A 14 -2.91 4.14 1.68
N SER A 15 -3.95 3.80 0.92
CA SER A 15 -5.14 4.64 0.74
C SER A 15 -6.33 3.97 1.41
N LEU A 16 -6.95 4.63 2.40
CA LEU A 16 -7.91 4.00 3.30
C LEU A 16 -9.27 4.72 3.30
N LEU A 17 -10.36 3.95 3.28
CA LEU A 17 -11.73 4.44 3.46
C LEU A 17 -12.60 3.37 4.14
N ASN A 18 -12.98 3.60 5.40
CA ASN A 18 -13.71 2.64 6.24
C ASN A 18 -12.97 1.28 6.35
N ALA A 19 -11.69 1.36 6.70
CA ALA A 19 -10.76 0.24 6.70
C ALA A 19 -10.42 -0.24 8.12
N GLN A 20 -11.32 -0.10 9.11
CA GLN A 20 -11.00 -0.43 10.50
C GLN A 20 -10.50 -1.89 10.69
N TRP A 21 -11.05 -2.84 9.93
CA TRP A 21 -10.70 -4.26 10.03
C TRP A 21 -9.40 -4.60 9.26
N PRO A 22 -9.22 -4.17 7.99
CA PRO A 22 -7.92 -4.19 7.33
C PRO A 22 -6.80 -3.61 8.19
N LEU A 23 -7.02 -2.43 8.76
CA LEU A 23 -6.02 -1.74 9.58
C LEU A 23 -5.73 -2.47 10.88
N ALA A 24 -6.74 -3.10 11.51
CA ALA A 24 -6.52 -3.97 12.67
C ALA A 24 -5.56 -5.13 12.36
N THR A 25 -5.73 -5.73 11.19
CA THR A 25 -4.88 -6.84 10.73
C THR A 25 -3.48 -6.34 10.43
N LEU A 26 -3.35 -5.22 9.72
CA LEU A 26 -2.05 -4.60 9.47
C LEU A 26 -1.30 -4.30 10.76
N LEU A 27 -1.96 -3.73 11.77
CA LEU A 27 -1.34 -3.44 13.06
C LEU A 27 -0.77 -4.70 13.74
N HIS A 28 -1.41 -5.85 13.56
CA HIS A 28 -0.92 -7.11 14.10
C HIS A 28 0.32 -7.63 13.35
N GLU A 29 0.33 -7.50 12.03
CA GLU A 29 1.34 -8.07 11.12
C GLU A 29 2.57 -7.16 10.95
N LEU A 30 2.39 -5.85 11.13
CA LEU A 30 3.38 -4.83 10.86
C LEU A 30 4.72 -5.03 11.59
N PRO A 31 4.80 -5.48 12.86
CA PRO A 31 6.08 -5.77 13.50
C PRO A 31 6.91 -6.82 12.75
N ALA A 32 6.28 -7.85 12.20
CA ALA A 32 6.96 -8.87 11.40
C ALA A 32 7.47 -8.28 10.08
N ILE A 33 6.65 -7.44 9.43
CA ILE A 33 7.01 -6.75 8.18
C ILE A 33 8.18 -5.80 8.42
N ILE A 34 8.14 -4.95 9.46
CA ILE A 34 9.25 -4.06 9.85
C ILE A 34 10.53 -4.87 10.11
N GLY A 35 10.41 -5.98 10.86
CA GLY A 35 11.52 -6.87 11.14
C GLY A 35 12.16 -7.49 9.88
N TYR A 36 11.39 -7.67 8.81
CA TYR A 36 11.87 -8.18 7.53
C TYR A 36 12.39 -7.10 6.58
N LEU A 37 11.73 -5.94 6.47
CA LEU A 37 12.11 -4.86 5.56
C LEU A 37 13.29 -4.03 6.11
N GLY A 38 13.42 -3.91 7.43
CA GLY A 38 14.51 -3.18 8.06
C GLY A 38 14.37 -1.66 7.99
N PRO A 39 15.46 -0.90 8.21
CA PRO A 39 15.42 0.53 8.47
C PRO A 39 15.12 1.40 7.23
N GLY A 40 15.21 0.85 6.02
CA GLY A 40 14.86 1.56 4.77
C GLY A 40 13.36 1.65 4.49
N LEU A 41 12.50 1.34 5.48
CA LEU A 41 11.05 1.40 5.36
C LEU A 41 10.55 2.81 5.67
N PHE A 42 9.69 3.34 4.79
CA PHE A 42 8.86 4.51 5.07
C PHE A 42 7.39 4.16 4.86
N VAL A 43 6.49 4.67 5.71
CA VAL A 43 5.05 4.44 5.60
C VAL A 43 4.30 5.72 5.27
N SER A 44 3.59 5.77 4.15
CA SER A 44 2.72 6.89 3.77
C SER A 44 1.26 6.46 3.77
N VAL A 45 0.41 7.14 4.52
CA VAL A 45 -1.02 6.83 4.64
C VAL A 45 -1.85 8.05 4.34
N LEU A 46 -2.86 7.86 3.49
CA LEU A 46 -3.92 8.84 3.23
C LEU A 46 -5.27 8.21 3.56
N GLU A 47 -5.98 8.83 4.48
CA GLU A 47 -7.32 8.42 4.91
C GLU A 47 -8.36 9.40 4.34
N ASN A 48 -9.39 8.86 3.69
CA ASN A 48 -10.34 9.64 2.87
C ASN A 48 -11.71 9.86 3.54
N GLY A 49 -11.75 10.29 4.80
CA GLY A 49 -13.01 10.68 5.47
C GLY A 49 -13.91 9.50 5.91
N SER A 50 -13.29 8.50 6.53
CA SER A 50 -13.91 7.31 7.12
C SER A 50 -14.90 7.68 8.21
N LYS A 51 -15.99 6.91 8.28
CA LYS A 51 -17.05 7.05 9.28
C LYS A 51 -16.95 6.01 10.40
N ASP A 52 -16.07 5.04 10.24
CA ASP A 52 -15.78 3.99 11.21
C ASP A 52 -14.57 4.36 12.09
N ARG A 53 -13.97 3.38 12.76
CA ARG A 53 -12.84 3.62 13.67
C ARG A 53 -11.47 3.75 12.98
N THR A 54 -11.41 3.82 11.65
CA THR A 54 -10.14 3.97 10.90
C THR A 54 -9.26 5.12 11.44
N PRO A 55 -9.77 6.35 11.66
CA PRO A 55 -8.94 7.44 12.17
C PRO A 55 -8.32 7.17 13.54
N ALA A 56 -9.06 6.50 14.43
CA ALA A 56 -8.55 6.13 15.76
C ALA A 56 -7.43 5.09 15.65
N PHE A 57 -7.57 4.13 14.73
CA PHE A 57 -6.57 3.07 14.52
C PHE A 57 -5.30 3.63 13.86
N LEU A 58 -5.40 4.70 13.06
CA LEU A 58 -4.22 5.39 12.53
C LEU A 58 -3.38 6.06 13.61
N GLY A 59 -4.00 6.54 14.70
CA GLY A 59 -3.26 7.00 15.88
C GLY A 59 -2.48 5.88 16.58
N VAL A 60 -3.00 4.64 16.55
CA VAL A 60 -2.29 3.46 17.06
C VAL A 60 -1.13 3.07 16.12
N LEU A 61 -1.36 3.12 14.81
CA LEU A 61 -0.34 2.88 13.79
C LEU A 61 0.85 3.83 13.96
N ALA A 62 0.59 5.13 14.10
CA ALA A 62 1.62 6.15 14.32
C ALA A 62 2.53 5.80 15.51
N ARG A 63 1.94 5.45 16.66
CA ARG A 63 2.70 5.06 17.87
C ARG A 63 3.53 3.80 17.66
N LEU A 64 2.99 2.81 16.94
CA LEU A 64 3.73 1.58 16.63
C LEU A 64 4.92 1.89 15.73
N LEU A 65 4.75 2.72 14.71
CA LEU A 65 5.85 3.17 13.83
C LEU A 65 6.91 3.95 14.61
N ASP A 66 6.50 4.87 15.48
CA ASP A 66 7.40 5.61 16.38
C ASP A 66 8.23 4.67 17.26
N MET A 67 7.58 3.67 17.88
CA MET A 67 8.25 2.67 18.72
C MET A 67 9.30 1.85 17.98
N HIS A 68 9.11 1.65 16.68
CA HIS A 68 10.04 0.93 15.81
C HIS A 68 11.03 1.84 15.07
N GLY A 69 10.96 3.15 15.27
CA GLY A 69 11.82 4.13 14.58
C GLY A 69 11.59 4.20 13.07
N VAL A 70 10.39 3.87 12.61
CA VAL A 70 10.02 3.91 11.18
C VAL A 70 9.47 5.29 10.85
N ALA A 71 10.04 5.96 9.86
CA ALA A 71 9.55 7.25 9.39
C ALA A 71 8.21 7.11 8.65
N TYR A 72 7.31 8.08 8.83
CA TYR A 72 6.00 8.03 8.19
C TYR A 72 5.38 9.40 7.90
N ARG A 73 4.37 9.40 7.01
CA ARG A 73 3.37 10.44 6.83
C ARG A 73 2.00 9.81 6.99
N ILE A 74 1.18 10.29 7.92
CA ILE A 74 -0.22 9.87 8.06
C ILE A 74 -1.09 11.11 7.97
N GLU A 75 -1.98 11.14 6.98
CA GLU A 75 -2.94 12.22 6.78
C GLU A 75 -4.35 11.69 6.98
N VAL A 76 -5.07 12.29 7.95
CA VAL A 76 -6.44 11.92 8.31
C VAL A 76 -7.40 12.97 7.77
N GLY A 77 -8.45 12.53 7.07
CA GLY A 77 -9.39 13.43 6.40
C GLY A 77 -8.75 14.15 5.22
N GLY A 78 -8.00 13.43 4.38
CA GLY A 78 -7.30 13.93 3.20
C GLY A 78 -8.16 14.81 2.29
N ALA A 79 -7.49 15.54 1.40
CA ALA A 79 -8.04 16.58 0.50
C ALA A 79 -9.53 16.36 0.21
N GLU A 80 -10.35 17.40 0.42
CA GLU A 80 -11.82 17.50 0.47
C GLU A 80 -12.67 16.74 -0.60
N ALA A 81 -12.05 15.98 -1.49
CA ALA A 81 -12.64 15.02 -2.41
C ALA A 81 -13.04 13.70 -1.73
N LYS A 82 -14.30 13.63 -1.29
CA LYS A 82 -14.97 12.34 -1.03
C LYS A 82 -15.06 11.55 -2.35
N ALA A 83 -14.05 10.74 -2.67
CA ALA A 83 -14.12 9.77 -3.75
C ALA A 83 -15.28 8.80 -3.46
N TYR A 84 -16.43 8.99 -4.09
CA TYR A 84 -17.59 8.14 -3.84
C TYR A 84 -17.37 6.79 -4.52
N LYS A 85 -17.75 5.69 -3.85
CA LYS A 85 -17.68 4.33 -4.44
C LYS A 85 -18.59 4.14 -5.68
N SER A 86 -19.35 5.16 -6.09
CA SER A 86 -20.32 5.14 -7.19
C SER A 86 -20.23 6.39 -8.07
N GLY A 87 -20.17 6.21 -9.39
CA GLY A 87 -20.24 7.30 -10.39
C GLY A 87 -19.17 7.19 -11.48
N GLY A 88 -19.38 7.88 -12.61
CA GLY A 88 -18.48 7.83 -13.78
C GLY A 88 -17.09 8.47 -13.56
N ARG A 89 -16.86 9.18 -12.45
CA ARG A 89 -15.60 9.85 -12.11
C ARG A 89 -14.71 9.09 -11.12
N ARG A 90 -15.16 7.94 -10.62
CA ARG A 90 -14.48 7.17 -9.55
C ARG A 90 -13.01 6.83 -9.87
N ILE A 91 -12.69 6.49 -11.11
CA ILE A 91 -11.30 6.15 -11.50
C ILE A 91 -10.38 7.36 -11.32
N ILE A 92 -10.84 8.54 -11.72
CA ILE A 92 -10.08 9.79 -11.65
C ILE A 92 -9.85 10.16 -10.17
N GLU A 93 -10.91 10.13 -9.37
CA GLU A 93 -10.83 10.44 -7.93
C GLU A 93 -9.89 9.49 -7.19
N LEU A 94 -9.95 8.18 -7.50
CA LEU A 94 -9.02 7.22 -6.91
C LEU A 94 -7.59 7.42 -7.41
N ALA A 95 -7.38 7.86 -8.65
CA ALA A 95 -6.05 8.19 -9.15
C ALA A 95 -5.46 9.41 -8.44
N GLU A 96 -6.27 10.44 -8.19
CA GLU A 96 -5.87 11.63 -7.42
C GLU A 96 -5.42 11.25 -6.00
N LEU A 97 -6.18 10.42 -5.28
CA LEU A 97 -5.80 9.94 -3.95
C LEU A 97 -4.51 9.12 -3.94
N ARG A 98 -4.31 8.28 -4.96
CA ARG A 98 -3.06 7.50 -5.11
C ARG A 98 -1.86 8.41 -5.37
N ASN A 99 -2.03 9.42 -6.22
CA ASN A 99 -0.99 10.39 -6.49
C ASN A 99 -0.66 11.23 -5.25
N GLU A 100 -1.67 11.56 -4.43
CA GLU A 100 -1.49 12.34 -3.20
C GLU A 100 -0.70 11.55 -2.14
N VAL A 101 -1.07 10.30 -1.87
CA VAL A 101 -0.34 9.48 -0.88
C VAL A 101 1.11 9.22 -1.29
N MET A 102 1.41 9.27 -2.60
CA MET A 102 2.76 9.12 -3.15
C MET A 102 3.58 10.42 -3.19
N GLN A 103 3.02 11.59 -2.87
CA GLN A 103 3.78 12.85 -2.89
C GLN A 103 5.12 12.81 -2.14
N PRO A 104 5.26 12.13 -0.98
CA PRO A 104 6.54 12.04 -0.28
C PRO A 104 7.65 11.36 -1.08
N LEU A 105 7.30 10.49 -2.03
CA LEU A 105 8.23 9.89 -2.99
C LEU A 105 8.78 10.96 -3.94
N TYR A 106 7.87 11.70 -4.59
CA TYR A 106 8.20 12.62 -5.67
C TYR A 106 8.93 13.88 -5.20
N ASN A 107 8.60 14.37 -4.00
CA ASN A 107 9.24 15.55 -3.43
C ASN A 107 10.49 15.22 -2.59
N GLY A 108 10.86 13.94 -2.46
CA GLY A 108 12.05 13.48 -1.74
C GLY A 108 11.94 13.52 -0.21
N SER A 109 10.83 13.99 0.36
CA SER A 109 10.67 14.07 1.82
C SER A 109 10.73 12.70 2.49
N ALA A 110 10.19 11.64 1.86
CA ALA A 110 10.25 10.30 2.43
C ALA A 110 11.67 9.75 2.51
N ALA A 111 12.49 9.95 1.46
CA ALA A 111 13.88 9.51 1.43
C ALA A 111 14.72 10.25 2.49
N LEU A 112 14.52 11.57 2.59
CA LEU A 112 15.15 12.40 3.61
C LEU A 112 14.79 11.94 5.03
N SER A 113 13.51 11.70 5.31
CA SER A 113 13.06 11.25 6.63
C SER A 113 13.54 9.84 6.99
N ALA A 114 13.67 8.95 6.00
CA ALA A 114 14.19 7.61 6.19
C ALA A 114 15.74 7.55 6.22
N GLY A 115 16.43 8.66 5.94
CA GLY A 115 17.90 8.72 5.92
C GLY A 115 18.53 7.92 4.78
N ILE A 116 17.84 7.81 3.64
CA ILE A 116 18.27 7.08 2.44
C ILE A 116 18.33 8.01 1.23
N GLU A 117 19.01 7.60 0.16
CA GLU A 117 19.09 8.38 -1.08
C GLU A 117 17.81 8.25 -1.92
N HIS A 118 17.32 7.02 -2.10
CA HIS A 118 16.11 6.72 -2.87
C HIS A 118 15.46 5.40 -2.41
N PHE A 119 14.18 5.23 -2.73
CA PHE A 119 13.50 3.94 -2.56
C PHE A 119 13.75 3.07 -3.79
N GLU A 120 14.01 1.78 -3.57
CA GLU A 120 14.10 0.79 -4.64
C GLU A 120 12.73 0.21 -5.00
N ARG A 121 11.77 0.28 -4.07
CA ARG A 121 10.45 -0.34 -4.23
C ARG A 121 9.35 0.56 -3.68
N VAL A 122 8.20 0.50 -4.35
CA VAL A 122 6.94 1.05 -3.85
C VAL A 122 5.96 -0.10 -3.67
N LEU A 123 5.51 -0.32 -2.44
CA LEU A 123 4.44 -1.27 -2.14
C LEU A 123 3.17 -0.46 -1.89
N PHE A 124 2.15 -0.68 -2.72
CA PHE A 124 0.85 -0.03 -2.58
C PHE A 124 -0.17 -1.00 -2.02
N LEU A 125 -0.71 -0.71 -0.84
CA LEU A 125 -1.79 -1.47 -0.22
C LEU A 125 -3.09 -0.67 -0.23
N ASN A 126 -4.17 -1.34 -0.61
CA ASN A 126 -5.53 -0.77 -0.55
C ASN A 126 -6.22 -1.15 0.77
N ASP A 127 -7.50 -0.81 0.93
CA ASP A 127 -8.38 -1.13 2.07
C ASP A 127 -8.80 -2.62 2.18
N ILE A 128 -7.89 -3.55 1.89
CA ILE A 128 -8.13 -5.01 1.98
C ILE A 128 -7.31 -5.65 3.11
N ILE A 129 -7.72 -6.84 3.54
CA ILE A 129 -7.05 -7.59 4.61
C ILE A 129 -5.82 -8.29 4.03
N PHE A 130 -4.69 -8.22 4.73
CA PHE A 130 -3.44 -8.88 4.36
C PHE A 130 -2.79 -9.52 5.58
N CYS A 131 -2.00 -10.57 5.38
CA CYS A 131 -1.02 -11.02 6.36
C CYS A 131 0.41 -10.65 5.94
N ALA A 132 1.38 -10.75 6.86
CA ALA A 132 2.77 -10.49 6.54
C ALA A 132 3.27 -11.42 5.42
N ALA A 133 2.82 -12.68 5.38
CA ALA A 133 3.23 -13.62 4.34
C ALA A 133 2.85 -13.13 2.94
N ASP A 134 1.64 -12.61 2.74
CA ASP A 134 1.19 -12.11 1.42
C ASP A 134 2.04 -10.91 0.95
N ILE A 135 2.37 -10.01 1.87
CA ILE A 135 3.21 -8.83 1.59
C ILE A 135 4.65 -9.24 1.26
N LEU A 136 5.18 -10.23 1.96
CA LEU A 136 6.53 -10.73 1.69
C LEU A 136 6.59 -11.54 0.39
N GLU A 137 5.53 -12.29 0.08
CA GLU A 137 5.42 -13.06 -1.16
C GLU A 137 5.40 -12.14 -2.39
N ILE A 138 4.59 -11.07 -2.40
CA ILE A 138 4.55 -10.17 -3.56
C ILE A 138 5.89 -9.46 -3.80
N LEU A 139 6.60 -9.12 -2.72
CA LEU A 139 7.95 -8.55 -2.81
C LEU A 139 8.98 -9.59 -3.30
N TYR A 140 8.85 -10.83 -2.85
CA TYR A 140 9.68 -11.94 -3.30
C TYR A 140 9.47 -12.22 -4.80
N GLU A 141 8.23 -12.35 -5.24
CA GLU A 141 7.87 -12.62 -6.64
C GLU A 141 8.29 -11.47 -7.57
N HIS A 142 8.13 -10.22 -7.13
CA HIS A 142 8.67 -9.05 -7.84
C HIS A 142 10.18 -9.21 -8.13
N ASP A 143 10.96 -9.56 -7.10
CA ASP A 143 12.41 -9.69 -7.22
C ASP A 143 12.82 -10.93 -8.04
N ALA A 144 12.19 -12.07 -7.76
CA ALA A 144 12.50 -13.36 -8.36
C ALA A 144 12.19 -13.38 -9.85
N GLN A 145 11.14 -12.68 -10.28
CA GLN A 145 10.76 -12.58 -11.69
C GLN A 145 11.41 -11.39 -12.41
N HIS A 146 12.18 -10.54 -11.70
CA HIS A 146 12.69 -9.28 -12.22
C HIS A 146 11.58 -8.42 -12.85
N ALA A 147 10.41 -8.40 -12.21
CA ALA A 147 9.24 -7.72 -12.72
C ALA A 147 9.33 -6.22 -12.45
N ASP A 148 8.91 -5.37 -13.40
CA ASP A 148 8.72 -3.94 -13.15
C ASP A 148 7.52 -3.67 -12.22
N MET A 149 6.57 -4.62 -12.16
CA MET A 149 5.36 -4.54 -11.35
C MET A 149 4.85 -5.94 -11.03
N ALA A 150 4.53 -6.18 -9.76
CA ALA A 150 3.81 -7.35 -9.30
C ALA A 150 2.50 -6.91 -8.63
N CYS A 151 1.39 -7.57 -8.98
CA CYS A 151 0.06 -7.26 -8.44
C CYS A 151 -0.58 -8.53 -7.88
N ALA A 152 -1.24 -8.40 -6.73
CA ALA A 152 -2.09 -9.46 -6.19
C ALA A 152 -3.34 -9.65 -7.09
N LEU A 153 -3.88 -10.87 -7.09
CA LEU A 153 -5.06 -11.25 -7.85
C LEU A 153 -6.22 -11.61 -6.92
N ASP A 154 -7.28 -10.81 -6.94
CA ASP A 154 -8.47 -11.05 -6.13
C ASP A 154 -9.43 -12.02 -6.81
N TRP A 155 -9.88 -13.04 -6.09
CA TRP A 155 -10.84 -14.05 -6.59
C TRP A 155 -12.24 -13.81 -6.01
N GLY A 156 -13.23 -13.62 -6.88
CA GLY A 156 -14.65 -13.60 -6.55
C GLY A 156 -15.31 -14.96 -6.82
N SER A 157 -15.39 -15.82 -5.80
CA SER A 157 -15.97 -17.19 -5.80
C SER A 157 -15.43 -18.17 -6.85
N ARG A 158 -15.55 -17.86 -8.14
CA ARG A 158 -15.14 -18.68 -9.29
C ARG A 158 -14.49 -17.88 -10.41
N VAL A 159 -14.42 -16.56 -10.28
CA VAL A 159 -13.86 -15.67 -11.30
C VAL A 159 -12.93 -14.65 -10.67
N VAL A 160 -11.98 -14.17 -11.45
CA VAL A 160 -11.14 -13.04 -11.04
C VAL A 160 -12.03 -11.80 -10.88
N TYR A 161 -11.87 -11.12 -9.74
CA TYR A 161 -12.55 -9.87 -9.44
C TYR A 161 -12.01 -8.72 -10.32
N ASP A 162 -12.82 -7.69 -10.57
CA ASP A 162 -12.46 -6.56 -11.43
C ASP A 162 -11.95 -6.92 -12.85
N ARG A 163 -12.38 -8.07 -13.38
CA ARG A 163 -12.03 -8.54 -14.74
C ARG A 163 -12.32 -7.55 -15.88
N TRP A 164 -13.18 -6.57 -15.65
CA TRP A 164 -13.54 -5.54 -16.64
C TRP A 164 -12.36 -4.58 -16.94
N VAL A 165 -11.46 -4.34 -15.98
CA VAL A 165 -10.21 -3.58 -16.19
C VAL A 165 -9.04 -4.46 -16.60
N LEU A 166 -9.10 -5.77 -16.37
CA LEU A 166 -8.01 -6.67 -16.71
C LEU A 166 -7.79 -6.78 -18.22
N ARG A 167 -6.53 -6.92 -18.59
CA ARG A 167 -6.06 -7.09 -19.96
C ARG A 167 -5.13 -8.30 -20.04
N THR A 168 -5.24 -9.06 -21.12
CA THR A 168 -4.26 -10.09 -21.49
C THR A 168 -2.93 -9.45 -21.86
N MET A 169 -1.86 -10.24 -21.96
CA MET A 169 -0.55 -9.76 -22.43
C MET A 169 -0.60 -9.10 -23.81
N SER A 170 -1.59 -9.45 -24.65
CA SER A 170 -1.80 -8.82 -25.95
C SER A 170 -2.70 -7.57 -25.90
N GLY A 171 -3.00 -7.04 -24.70
CA GLY A 171 -3.86 -5.87 -24.50
C GLY A 171 -5.37 -6.10 -24.69
N ARG A 172 -5.83 -7.34 -24.92
CA ARG A 172 -7.26 -7.65 -25.07
C ARG A 172 -7.96 -7.71 -23.71
N SER A 173 -9.21 -7.25 -23.64
CA SER A 173 -10.05 -7.36 -22.43
C SER A 173 -10.18 -8.80 -21.96
N PHE A 174 -10.12 -9.00 -20.65
CA PHE A 174 -10.29 -10.31 -19.99
C PHE A 174 -11.78 -10.76 -19.91
N ALA A 175 -12.66 -10.19 -20.74
CA ALA A 175 -14.07 -10.57 -20.75
C ALA A 175 -14.21 -12.01 -21.25
N PHE A 176 -14.87 -12.86 -20.46
CA PHE A 176 -15.26 -14.20 -20.91
C PHE A 176 -16.22 -14.05 -22.09
N HIS A 177 -15.87 -14.65 -23.22
CA HIS A 177 -16.84 -15.02 -24.26
C HIS A 177 -17.63 -16.24 -23.79
#